data_AF-A0A948BJH6-F1
#
_entry.id   AF-A0A948BJH6-F1
#
_cell.length_a   1.000
_cell.length_b   1.000
_cell.length_c   1.000
_cell.angle_alpha   90.00
_cell.angle_beta   90.00
_cell.angle_gamma   90.00
#
_symmetry.space_group_name_H-M   'P 1'
#
loop_
_entity.id
_entity.type
_entity.pdbx_description
1 polymer ?
#
loop_
_entity_poly.entity_id
_entity_poly.type
_entity_poly.pdbx_seq_one_letter_code
_entity_poly.pdbx_strand_id
1 'polypeptide(L)'
;MQYKRKKLNLQVKKRFQMWLLTRILGTVLLSSIIAAIILYFYSSQEVGNSFYDAHIKIRKVSDLLIPVILAGTFVSLFSGTLLALFLPQKLAGPVFRIEEDLKIIQAGNIDKEIKLREEDPLKELADTINDTISYLRSKIK
;
A
#
# COMPACT_ATOMS: atom_id res chain seq x y z
N MET A 1 -17.41 -5.19 -31.96
CA MET A 1 -17.18 -6.01 -30.75
C MET A 1 -17.39 -5.14 -29.52
N GLN A 2 -18.45 -5.39 -28.75
CA GLN A 2 -18.80 -4.58 -27.58
C GLN A 2 -17.81 -4.85 -26.44
N TYR A 3 -17.04 -3.83 -26.04
CA TYR A 3 -16.21 -3.87 -24.83
C TYR A 3 -17.13 -3.88 -23.60
N LYS A 4 -17.57 -5.07 -23.20
CA LYS A 4 -18.23 -5.32 -21.92
C LYS A 4 -17.19 -5.07 -20.83
N ARG A 5 -17.10 -3.83 -20.34
CA ARG A 5 -16.23 -3.46 -19.21
C ARG A 5 -16.62 -4.32 -18.00
N LYS A 6 -15.88 -5.40 -17.73
CA LYS A 6 -15.98 -6.17 -16.48
C LYS A 6 -15.71 -5.18 -15.33
N LYS A 7 -16.75 -4.79 -14.61
CA LYS A 7 -16.66 -4.00 -13.38
C LYS A 7 -15.87 -4.86 -12.39
N LEU A 8 -14.70 -4.38 -11.98
CA LEU A 8 -13.71 -5.09 -11.16
C LEU A 8 -12.97 -6.20 -11.90
N ASN A 9 -12.06 -5.80 -12.78
CA ASN A 9 -10.97 -6.67 -13.19
C ASN A 9 -10.00 -6.85 -12.00
N LEU A 10 -10.37 -7.65 -11.00
CA LEU A 10 -9.50 -8.13 -9.89
C LEU A 10 -8.37 -9.04 -10.38
N GLN A 11 -8.13 -9.08 -11.70
CA GLN A 11 -7.00 -9.69 -12.35
C GLN A 11 -5.88 -8.67 -12.63
N VAL A 12 -5.90 -7.48 -12.02
CA VAL A 12 -4.66 -6.70 -11.87
C VAL A 12 -3.73 -7.51 -10.97
N LYS A 13 -2.91 -8.35 -11.63
CA LYS A 13 -1.81 -9.18 -11.10
C LYS A 13 -1.87 -9.39 -9.59
N LYS A 14 -2.40 -10.54 -9.17
CA LYS A 14 -2.63 -10.90 -7.76
C LYS A 14 -1.45 -10.57 -6.85
N ARG A 15 -0.21 -10.72 -7.34
CA ARG A 15 1.01 -10.40 -6.60
C ARG A 15 1.15 -8.90 -6.29
N PHE A 16 0.93 -8.03 -7.28
CA PHE A 16 0.93 -6.57 -7.09
C PHE A 16 -0.18 -6.14 -6.14
N GLN A 17 -1.39 -6.67 -6.35
CA GLN A 17 -2.53 -6.33 -5.51
C GLN A 17 -2.34 -6.83 -4.06
N MET A 18 -1.86 -8.05 -3.85
CA MET A 18 -1.59 -8.60 -2.51
C MET A 18 -0.49 -7.79 -1.81
N TRP A 19 0.57 -7.41 -2.53
CA TRP A 19 1.66 -6.59 -1.99
C TRP A 19 1.16 -5.19 -1.56
N LEU A 20 0.32 -4.55 -2.37
CA LEU A 20 -0.27 -3.25 -2.05
C LEU A 20 -1.25 -3.37 -0.87
N LEU A 21 -2.14 -4.35 -0.94
CA LEU A 21 -3.23 -4.56 0.01
C LEU A 21 -2.70 -4.96 1.39
N THR A 22 -1.69 -5.83 1.47
CA THR A 22 -1.04 -6.17 2.75
C THR A 22 -0.36 -4.98 3.41
N ARG A 23 0.26 -4.08 2.64
CA ARG A 23 0.81 -2.84 3.20
C ARG A 23 -0.25 -1.90 3.74
N ILE A 24 -1.29 -1.64 2.94
CA ILE A 24 -2.37 -0.73 3.34
C ILE A 24 -3.11 -1.30 4.56
N LEU A 25 -3.50 -2.57 4.51
CA LEU A 25 -4.13 -3.23 5.66
C LEU A 25 -3.20 -3.27 6.87
N GLY A 26 -1.91 -3.57 6.69
CA GLY A 26 -0.94 -3.58 7.77
C GLY A 26 -0.86 -2.22 8.47
N THR A 27 -0.79 -1.13 7.72
CA THR A 27 -0.77 0.23 8.31
C THR A 27 -2.08 0.61 8.99
N VAL A 28 -3.24 0.23 8.41
CA VAL A 28 -4.54 0.50 9.02
C VAL A 28 -4.70 -0.30 10.31
N LEU A 29 -4.37 -1.59 10.30
CA LEU A 29 -4.41 -2.44 11.50
C LEU A 29 -3.47 -1.93 12.59
N LEU A 30 -2.23 -1.56 12.24
CA LEU A 30 -1.29 -0.95 13.19
C LEU A 30 -1.89 0.31 13.82
N SER A 31 -2.51 1.18 13.00
CA SER A 31 -3.14 2.39 13.50
C SER A 31 -4.31 2.13 14.44
N SER A 32 -5.16 1.14 14.12
CA SER A 32 -6.29 0.73 14.94
C SER A 32 -5.84 0.08 16.26
N ILE A 33 -4.77 -0.73 16.24
CA ILE A 33 -4.21 -1.34 17.46
C ILE A 33 -3.66 -0.26 18.39
N ILE A 34 -2.91 0.71 17.86
CA ILE A 34 -2.38 1.82 18.67
C ILE A 34 -3.54 2.61 19.29
N ALA A 35 -4.58 2.92 18.52
CA ALA A 35 -5.76 3.59 19.03
C ALA A 35 -6.45 2.77 20.14
N ALA A 36 -6.59 1.45 19.98
CA ALA A 36 -7.16 0.57 20.99
C ALA A 36 -6.33 0.49 22.28
N ILE A 37 -5.00 0.46 22.18
CA ILE A 37 -4.09 0.47 23.33
C ILE A 37 -4.23 1.79 24.11
N ILE A 38 -4.28 2.93 23.41
CA ILE A 38 -4.44 4.24 24.03
C ILE A 38 -5.79 4.34 24.76
N LEU A 39 -6.86 3.86 24.14
CA LEU A 39 -8.18 3.78 24.77
C LEU A 39 -8.17 2.88 26.02
N TYR A 40 -7.48 1.74 25.97
CA TYR A 40 -7.38 0.82 27.11
C TYR A 40 -6.60 1.40 28.30
N PHE A 41 -5.45 2.04 28.05
CA PHE A 41 -4.67 2.69 29.11
C PHE A 41 -5.41 3.85 29.75
N TYR A 42 -6.18 4.61 28.96
CA TYR A 42 -6.94 5.74 29.48
C TYR A 42 -8.20 5.27 30.22
N SER A 43 -8.91 4.27 29.68
CA SER A 43 -10.07 3.67 30.36
C SER A 43 -9.68 3.01 31.69
N SER A 44 -8.52 2.37 31.78
CA SER A 44 -8.06 1.74 33.04
C SER A 44 -7.61 2.77 34.08
N GLN A 45 -7.04 3.91 33.69
CA GLN A 45 -6.75 5.02 34.61
C GLN A 45 -8.02 5.73 35.13
N GLU A 46 -9.06 5.89 34.30
CA GLU A 46 -10.30 6.55 34.74
C GLU A 46 -11.20 5.64 35.59
N VAL A 47 -11.21 4.33 35.34
CA VAL A 47 -12.04 3.37 36.09
C VAL A 47 -11.53 3.19 37.54
N GLY A 48 -10.24 3.41 37.80
CA GLY A 48 -9.68 3.39 39.16
C GLY A 48 -10.08 4.57 40.06
N ASN A 49 -10.46 5.71 39.47
CA ASN A 49 -10.74 6.96 40.20
C ASN A 49 -12.21 7.40 40.17
N SER A 50 -13.11 6.61 39.56
CA SER A 50 -14.49 7.04 39.28
C SER A 50 -15.56 6.19 39.96
N PHE A 51 -15.36 5.83 41.23
CA PHE A 51 -16.40 5.20 42.06
C PHE A 51 -17.42 6.18 42.66
N TYR A 52 -17.41 7.49 42.37
CA TYR A 52 -18.22 8.42 43.17
C TYR A 52 -19.26 9.32 42.51
N ASP A 53 -19.28 9.63 41.20
CA ASP A 53 -20.30 10.59 40.72
C ASP A 53 -20.81 10.38 39.29
N ALA A 54 -22.04 9.86 39.23
CA ALA A 54 -22.81 9.57 38.02
C ALA A 54 -23.31 10.83 37.27
N HIS A 55 -23.04 12.04 37.75
CA HIS A 55 -23.40 13.30 37.06
C HIS A 55 -22.25 13.90 36.19
N ILE A 56 -21.03 13.35 36.25
CA ILE A 56 -19.84 13.85 35.52
C ILE A 56 -19.61 13.09 34.19
N LYS A 57 -20.59 12.32 33.71
CA LYS A 57 -20.42 11.50 32.48
C LYS A 57 -20.44 12.29 31.17
N ILE A 58 -21.00 13.50 31.14
CA ILE A 58 -21.13 14.29 29.89
C ILE A 58 -19.91 15.20 29.64
N ARG A 59 -19.25 15.70 30.69
CA ARG A 59 -18.02 16.51 30.53
C ARG A 59 -16.76 15.69 30.30
N LYS A 60 -16.65 14.50 30.90
CA LYS A 60 -15.45 13.65 30.78
C LYS A 60 -15.25 13.06 29.38
N VAL A 61 -16.33 12.76 28.66
CA VAL A 61 -16.20 12.23 27.29
C VAL A 61 -15.51 13.26 26.39
N SER A 62 -15.79 14.56 26.57
CA SER A 62 -15.15 15.65 25.82
C SER A 62 -13.63 15.73 26.05
N ASP A 63 -13.20 15.64 27.32
CA ASP A 63 -11.78 15.70 27.69
C ASP A 63 -11.02 14.42 27.30
N LEU A 64 -11.72 13.28 27.24
CA LEU A 64 -11.23 12.01 26.69
C LEU A 64 -11.07 12.05 25.17
N LEU A 65 -11.95 12.76 24.47
CA LEU A 65 -11.97 12.80 23.01
C LEU A 65 -10.74 13.52 22.44
N ILE A 66 -10.30 14.61 23.04
CA ILE A 66 -9.16 15.41 22.54
C ILE A 66 -7.86 14.58 22.43
N PRO A 67 -7.35 13.90 23.48
CA PRO A 67 -6.12 13.11 23.39
C PRO A 67 -6.27 11.88 22.48
N VAL A 68 -7.46 11.28 22.42
CA VAL A 68 -7.74 10.16 21.50
C VAL A 68 -7.72 10.62 20.04
N ILE A 69 -8.33 11.77 19.74
CA ILE A 69 -8.31 12.37 18.40
C ILE A 69 -6.88 12.76 18.04
N LEU A 70 -6.14 13.43 18.93
CA LEU A 70 -4.74 13.81 18.67
C LEU A 70 -3.86 12.58 18.40
N ALA A 71 -3.99 11.52 19.19
CA ALA A 71 -3.24 10.29 18.98
C ALA A 71 -3.64 9.59 17.67
N GLY A 72 -4.94 9.49 17.38
CA GLY A 72 -5.44 8.92 16.14
C GLY A 72 -4.97 9.72 14.91
N THR A 73 -4.99 11.04 14.98
CA THR A 73 -4.46 11.93 13.95
C THR A 73 -2.96 11.75 13.78
N PHE A 74 -2.19 11.66 14.87
CA PHE A 74 -0.74 11.49 14.78
C PHE A 74 -0.36 10.16 14.14
N VAL A 75 -1.04 9.07 14.53
CA VAL A 75 -0.78 7.72 14.00
C VAL A 75 -1.22 7.60 12.54
N SER A 76 -2.39 8.14 12.18
CA SER A 76 -2.87 8.15 10.80
C SER A 76 -1.99 9.02 9.90
N LEU A 77 -1.57 10.20 10.36
CA LEU A 77 -0.65 11.06 9.64
C LEU A 77 0.72 10.39 9.45
N PHE A 78 1.26 9.76 10.49
CA PHE A 78 2.54 9.06 10.43
C PHE A 78 2.51 7.87 9.47
N SER A 79 1.51 7.00 9.60
CA SER A 79 1.33 5.85 8.71
C SER A 79 1.05 6.25 7.26
N GLY A 80 0.22 7.28 7.04
CA GLY A 80 -0.05 7.83 5.71
C GLY A 80 1.20 8.42 5.07
N THR A 81 2.01 9.15 5.84
CA THR A 81 3.28 9.72 5.37
C THR A 81 4.26 8.62 4.98
N LEU A 82 4.38 7.57 5.80
CA LEU A 82 5.20 6.40 5.48
C LEU A 82 4.74 5.74 4.18
N LEU A 83 3.44 5.47 4.01
CA LEU A 83 2.94 4.90 2.75
C LEU A 83 3.23 5.79 1.55
N ALA A 84 2.98 7.09 1.68
CA ALA A 84 3.17 8.06 0.60
C ALA A 84 4.63 8.19 0.16
N LEU A 85 5.59 8.03 1.07
CA LEU A 85 7.02 8.05 0.75
C LEU A 85 7.51 6.71 0.21
N PHE A 86 7.12 5.59 0.83
CA PHE A 86 7.67 4.27 0.53
C PHE A 86 7.00 3.57 -0.67
N LEU A 87 5.76 3.91 -1.03
CA LEU A 87 5.09 3.31 -2.20
C LEU A 87 5.70 3.78 -3.52
N PRO A 88 5.82 5.10 -3.80
CA PRO A 88 6.33 5.57 -5.08
C PRO A 88 7.80 5.18 -5.30
N GLN A 89 8.64 5.28 -4.26
CA GLN A 89 10.07 4.95 -4.37
C GLN A 89 10.32 3.49 -4.78
N LYS A 90 9.53 2.55 -4.24
CA LYS A 90 9.67 1.12 -4.60
C LYS A 90 9.11 0.78 -5.98
N LEU A 91 8.27 1.63 -6.56
CA LEU A 91 7.77 1.46 -7.93
C LEU A 91 8.63 2.18 -8.95
N ALA A 92 9.15 3.36 -8.61
CA ALA A 92 9.94 4.19 -9.53
C ALA A 92 11.19 3.48 -10.07
N GLY A 93 11.92 2.74 -9.22
CA GLY A 93 13.11 2.01 -9.65
C GLY A 93 12.84 0.95 -10.72
N PRO A 94 11.93 -0.01 -10.47
CA PRO A 94 11.57 -1.03 -11.46
C PRO A 94 10.95 -0.43 -12.73
N VAL A 95 10.12 0.62 -12.62
CA VAL A 95 9.55 1.31 -13.79
C VAL A 95 10.63 1.95 -14.64
N PHE A 96 11.56 2.70 -14.03
CA PHE A 96 12.65 3.34 -14.74
C PHE A 96 13.52 2.32 -15.49
N ARG A 97 13.83 1.18 -14.86
CA ARG A 97 14.59 0.11 -15.51
C ARG A 97 13.84 -0.52 -16.68
N ILE A 98 12.53 -0.75 -16.56
CA ILE A 98 11.70 -1.23 -17.68
C ILE A 98 11.77 -0.22 -18.85
N GLU A 99 11.63 1.08 -18.58
CA GLU A 99 11.70 2.12 -19.63
C GLU A 99 13.07 2.15 -20.32
N GLU A 100 14.15 2.07 -19.55
CA GLU A 100 15.51 2.11 -20.09
C GLU A 100 15.81 0.89 -20.97
N ASP A 101 15.44 -0.31 -20.51
CA ASP A 101 15.60 -1.53 -21.30
C ASP A 101 14.72 -1.51 -22.56
N LEU A 102 13.48 -0.98 -22.48
CA LEU A 102 12.61 -0.81 -23.63
C LEU A 102 13.16 0.16 -24.68
N LYS A 103 13.84 1.24 -24.26
CA LYS A 103 14.51 2.18 -25.19
C LYS A 103 15.63 1.48 -25.97
N ILE A 104 16.39 0.60 -25.32
CA ILE A 104 17.44 -0.19 -25.97
C ILE A 104 16.83 -1.14 -27.02
N ILE A 105 15.70 -1.77 -26.68
CA ILE A 105 14.97 -2.65 -27.60
C ILE A 105 14.40 -1.86 -28.78
N GLN A 106 13.85 -0.66 -28.52
CA GLN A 106 13.36 0.25 -29.55
C GLN A 106 14.47 0.69 -30.52
N ALA A 107 15.71 0.81 -30.03
CA ALA A 107 16.88 1.13 -30.86
C ALA A 107 17.32 -0.04 -31.77
N GLY A 108 16.60 -1.17 -31.77
CA GLY A 108 16.83 -2.32 -32.66
C GLY A 108 17.54 -3.50 -32.01
N ASN A 109 17.95 -3.39 -30.73
CA ASN A 109 18.56 -4.50 -30.01
C ASN A 109 17.48 -5.36 -29.34
N ILE A 110 16.83 -6.20 -30.14
CA ILE A 110 15.77 -7.11 -29.67
C ILE A 110 16.29 -8.29 -28.84
N ASP A 111 17.61 -8.48 -28.72
CA ASP A 111 18.24 -9.51 -27.89
C ASP A 111 18.28 -9.16 -26.39
N LYS A 112 18.01 -7.89 -26.06
CA LYS A 112 17.94 -7.41 -24.69
C LYS A 112 16.71 -7.97 -23.96
N GLU A 113 16.92 -8.53 -22.78
CA GLU A 113 15.87 -8.96 -21.84
C GLU A 113 15.75 -7.97 -20.68
N ILE A 114 14.52 -7.64 -20.30
CA ILE A 114 14.19 -6.82 -19.13
C ILE A 114 14.26 -7.68 -17.87
N LYS A 115 15.23 -7.44 -16.98
CA LYS A 115 15.40 -8.22 -15.74
C LYS A 115 15.13 -7.37 -14.52
N LEU A 116 14.04 -7.72 -13.81
CA LEU A 116 13.69 -7.16 -12.50
C LEU A 116 14.04 -8.15 -11.38
N ARG A 117 14.14 -7.66 -10.14
CA ARG A 117 14.41 -8.52 -8.97
C ARG A 117 13.21 -9.40 -8.69
N GLU A 118 13.45 -10.57 -8.08
CA GLU A 118 12.39 -11.53 -7.75
C GLU A 118 11.27 -10.90 -6.94
N GLU A 119 11.64 -10.08 -5.98
CA GLU A 119 10.76 -9.39 -5.03
C GLU A 119 10.12 -8.10 -5.57
N ASP A 120 10.43 -7.69 -6.81
CA ASP A 120 9.80 -6.52 -7.42
C ASP A 120 8.34 -6.82 -7.78
N PRO A 121 7.40 -5.93 -7.43
CA PRO A 121 5.98 -6.13 -7.67
C PRO A 121 5.62 -6.05 -9.17
N LEU A 122 6.54 -5.53 -10.00
CA LEU A 122 6.41 -5.42 -11.46
C LEU A 122 7.12 -6.54 -12.24
N LYS A 123 7.72 -7.54 -11.57
CA LYS A 123 8.43 -8.65 -12.24
C LYS A 123 7.57 -9.33 -13.32
N GLU A 124 6.34 -9.70 -12.97
CA GLU A 124 5.41 -10.32 -13.93
C GLU A 124 5.16 -9.44 -15.16
N LEU A 125 5.20 -8.09 -15.02
CA LEU A 125 5.05 -7.18 -16.16
C LEU A 125 6.28 -7.25 -17.06
N ALA A 126 7.49 -7.24 -16.48
CA ALA A 126 8.72 -7.43 -17.25
C ALA A 126 8.73 -8.78 -17.98
N ASP A 127 8.28 -9.86 -17.33
CA ASP A 127 8.18 -11.19 -17.95
C ASP A 127 7.22 -11.18 -19.15
N THR A 128 6.03 -10.59 -19.01
CA THR A 128 5.07 -10.46 -20.13
C THR A 128 5.65 -9.65 -21.30
N ILE A 129 6.43 -8.60 -21.00
CA ILE A 129 7.10 -7.79 -22.02
C ILE A 129 8.16 -8.64 -22.73
N ASN A 130 9.00 -9.38 -21.99
CA ASN A 130 10.01 -10.28 -22.56
C ASN A 130 9.38 -11.37 -23.44
N ASP A 131 8.26 -11.96 -23.03
CA ASP A 131 7.52 -12.95 -23.83
C ASP A 131 7.03 -12.32 -25.14
N THR A 132 6.55 -11.08 -25.09
CA THR A 132 6.09 -10.34 -26.27
C THR A 132 7.25 -10.04 -27.23
N ILE A 133 8.40 -9.60 -26.71
CA ILE A 133 9.60 -9.35 -27.51
C ILE A 133 10.11 -10.65 -28.13
N SER A 134 10.11 -11.74 -27.38
CA SER A 134 10.53 -13.07 -27.86
C SER A 134 9.61 -13.57 -28.98
N TYR A 135 8.30 -13.38 -28.83
CA TYR A 135 7.33 -13.69 -29.88
C TYR A 135 7.58 -12.86 -31.14
N LEU A 136 7.79 -11.55 -31.01
CA LEU A 136 8.11 -10.68 -32.14
C LEU A 136 9.42 -11.07 -32.82
N ARG A 137 10.46 -11.41 -32.04
CA ARG A 137 11.74 -11.93 -32.54
C ARG A 137 11.54 -13.19 -33.37
N SER A 138 10.67 -14.10 -32.93
CA SER A 138 10.36 -15.34 -33.67
C SER A 138 9.61 -15.11 -34.99
N LYS A 139 8.96 -13.96 -35.15
CA LYS A 139 8.20 -13.60 -36.37
C LYS A 139 9.01 -12.83 -37.41
N ILE A 140 10.08 -12.16 -36.99
CA ILE A 140 10.95 -11.37 -37.86
C ILE A 140 12.07 -12.24 -38.49
N LYS A 141 12.34 -13.40 -37.88
CA LYS A 141 13.28 -14.42 -38.39
C LYS A 141 12.58 -15.34 -39.39
#